data_AF-A0A357JG32-F1
#
_entry.id   AF-A0A357JG32-F1
#
_cell.length_a   1.000
_cell.length_b   1.000
_cell.length_c   1.000
_cell.angle_alpha   90.00
_cell.angle_beta   90.00
_cell.angle_gamma   90.00
#
_symmetry.space_group_name_H-M   'P 1'
#
loop_
_entity.id
_entity.type
_entity.pdbx_description
1 polymer ?
#
loop_
_entity_poly.entity_id
_entity_poly.type
_entity_poly.pdbx_seq_one_letter_code
_entity_poly.pdbx_strand_id
1 'polypeptide(L)'
;MNSTIKKIIFISLYFIIAVAIRYYITIIKPDFYTNADYFLRTILQGIGPFIGGLLMIYGFKRPNDLKLFSFGVKQSVFLVLLPIGLFTLVGIFNIGKPYYIDGPKIVFGAILYGFLEEYGWRGYLQSELKDLTSFYK
;
A
#
# COMPACT_ATOMS: atom_id res chain seq x y z
N MET A 1 13.30 -21.44 20.29
CA MET A 1 13.80 -20.18 19.70
C MET A 1 13.20 -19.02 20.49
N ASN A 2 13.99 -18.03 20.87
CA ASN A 2 13.50 -16.85 21.61
C ASN A 2 12.38 -16.16 20.79
N SER A 3 11.26 -15.81 21.43
CA SER A 3 10.11 -15.15 20.79
C SER A 3 10.54 -13.91 20.01
N THR A 4 11.46 -13.12 20.58
CA THR A 4 12.02 -11.91 19.96
C THR A 4 12.81 -12.21 18.69
N ILE A 5 13.65 -13.24 18.70
CA ILE A 5 14.42 -13.66 17.53
C ILE A 5 13.48 -14.07 16.40
N LYS A 6 12.39 -14.77 16.72
CA LYS A 6 11.35 -15.14 15.75
C LYS A 6 10.71 -13.92 15.10
N LYS A 7 10.42 -12.87 15.86
CA LYS A 7 9.87 -11.61 15.32
C LYS A 7 10.85 -10.92 14.39
N ILE A 8 12.10 -10.78 14.80
CA ILE A 8 13.16 -10.18 13.97
C ILE A 8 13.28 -10.93 12.64
N ILE A 9 13.29 -12.27 12.66
CA ILE A 9 13.34 -13.08 11.44
C ILE A 9 12.19 -12.75 10.49
N PHE A 10 10.94 -12.68 10.99
CA PHE A 10 9.79 -12.38 10.12
C PHE A 10 9.77 -10.94 9.62
N ILE A 11 10.19 -9.99 10.45
CA ILE A 11 10.36 -8.59 10.04
C ILE A 11 11.40 -8.49 8.91
N SER A 12 12.56 -9.13 9.08
CA SER A 12 13.60 -9.18 8.05
C SER A 12 13.09 -9.86 6.78
N LEU A 13 12.39 -10.99 6.90
CA LEU A 13 11.82 -11.70 5.74
C LEU A 13 10.82 -10.84 4.99
N TYR A 14 9.93 -10.14 5.69
CA TYR A 14 8.99 -9.19 5.10
C TYR A 14 9.70 -8.07 4.33
N PHE A 15 10.71 -7.44 4.93
CA PHE A 15 11.48 -6.39 4.27
C PHE A 15 12.18 -6.90 3.02
N ILE A 16 12.79 -8.09 3.08
CA ILE A 16 13.45 -8.70 1.93
C ILE A 16 12.45 -8.89 0.79
N ILE A 17 11.27 -9.43 1.07
CA ILE A 17 10.23 -9.64 0.03
C ILE A 17 9.74 -8.30 -0.53
N ALA A 18 9.38 -7.35 0.34
CA ALA A 18 8.84 -6.07 -0.08
C ALA A 18 9.84 -5.29 -0.94
N VAL A 19 11.12 -5.25 -0.53
CA VAL A 19 12.19 -4.57 -1.24
C VAL A 19 12.58 -5.32 -2.52
N ALA A 20 12.64 -6.66 -2.50
CA ALA A 20 12.97 -7.45 -3.70
C ALA A 20 11.92 -7.27 -4.80
N ILE A 21 10.63 -7.33 -4.45
CA ILE A 21 9.55 -7.08 -5.41
C ILE A 21 9.61 -5.64 -5.91
N ARG A 22 9.80 -4.66 -5.01
CA ARG A 22 9.93 -3.25 -5.41
C ARG A 22 11.09 -3.04 -6.37
N TYR A 23 12.26 -3.61 -6.06
CA TYR A 23 13.45 -3.56 -6.91
C TYR A 23 13.19 -4.19 -8.28
N TYR A 24 12.55 -5.37 -8.32
CA TYR A 24 12.18 -6.02 -9.57
C TYR A 24 11.27 -5.14 -10.42
N ILE A 25 10.25 -4.52 -9.83
CA ILE A 25 9.32 -3.65 -10.56
C ILE A 25 9.97 -2.35 -11.02
N THR A 26 10.70 -1.64 -10.15
CA THR A 26 11.12 -0.25 -10.42
C THR A 26 12.52 -0.09 -10.97
N ILE A 27 13.42 -1.04 -10.69
CA ILE A 27 14.81 -1.02 -11.15
C ILE A 27 14.99 -1.95 -12.34
N ILE A 28 14.60 -3.22 -12.22
CA ILE A 28 14.70 -4.18 -13.34
C ILE A 28 13.72 -3.81 -14.46
N LYS A 29 12.53 -3.29 -14.12
CA LYS A 29 11.51 -2.82 -15.08
C LYS A 29 11.19 -3.88 -16.14
N PRO A 30 10.58 -5.01 -15.75
CA PRO A 30 10.19 -6.06 -16.68
C PRO A 30 9.22 -5.55 -17.76
N ASP A 31 9.11 -6.28 -18.86
CA ASP A 31 8.32 -5.87 -20.03
C ASP A 31 6.86 -5.52 -19.72
N PHE A 32 6.23 -6.23 -18.78
CA PHE A 32 4.86 -5.91 -18.37
C PHE A 32 4.77 -4.55 -17.63
N TYR A 33 5.83 -4.10 -16.97
CA TYR A 33 5.89 -2.79 -16.31
C TYR A 33 6.20 -1.68 -17.33
N THR A 34 7.12 -1.92 -18.26
CA THR A 34 7.44 -0.94 -19.31
C THR A 34 6.28 -0.76 -20.30
N ASN A 35 5.51 -1.80 -20.58
CA ASN A 35 4.34 -1.70 -21.46
C ASN A 35 3.04 -1.30 -20.71
N ALA A 36 3.07 -1.24 -19.37
CA ALA A 36 1.93 -0.78 -18.58
C ALA A 36 1.67 0.72 -18.73
N ASP A 37 0.39 1.10 -18.64
CA ASP A 37 0.00 2.51 -18.55
C ASP A 37 0.42 3.12 -17.20
N TYR A 38 0.38 4.45 -17.10
CA TYR A 38 0.80 5.17 -15.89
C TYR A 38 0.05 4.70 -14.63
N PHE A 39 -1.24 4.39 -14.77
CA PHE A 39 -2.08 3.93 -13.67
C PHE A 39 -1.62 2.57 -13.15
N LEU A 40 -1.43 1.59 -14.03
CA LEU A 40 -0.97 0.27 -13.66
C LEU A 40 0.47 0.32 -13.11
N ARG A 41 1.35 1.14 -13.68
CA ARG A 41 2.70 1.36 -13.11
C ARG A 41 2.67 1.94 -11.70
N THR A 42 1.70 2.79 -11.39
CA THR A 42 1.52 3.35 -10.04
C THR A 42 1.13 2.25 -9.06
N ILE A 43 0.19 1.40 -9.43
CA ILE A 43 -0.27 0.28 -8.59
C ILE A 43 0.85 -0.74 -8.36
N LEU A 44 1.57 -1.12 -9.43
CA LEU A 44 2.65 -2.12 -9.39
C LEU A 44 3.77 -1.72 -8.41
N GLN A 45 3.98 -0.42 -8.18
CA GLN A 45 4.98 0.05 -7.21
C GLN A 45 4.63 -0.30 -5.75
N GLY A 46 3.34 -0.37 -5.42
CA GLY A 46 2.85 -0.67 -4.06
C GLY A 46 2.69 -2.17 -3.80
N ILE A 47 2.86 -3.02 -4.80
CA ILE A 47 2.54 -4.46 -4.70
C ILE A 47 3.51 -5.23 -3.80
N GLY A 48 4.75 -4.75 -3.64
CA GLY A 48 5.77 -5.40 -2.82
C GLY A 48 5.38 -5.50 -1.34
N PRO A 49 5.16 -4.38 -0.64
CA PRO A 49 4.64 -4.38 0.72
C PRO A 49 3.33 -5.16 0.87
N PHE A 50 2.44 -5.08 -0.11
CA PHE A 50 1.17 -5.80 -0.09
C PHE A 50 1.36 -7.33 -0.09
N ILE A 51 2.11 -7.86 -1.05
CA ILE A 51 2.40 -9.31 -1.15
C ILE A 51 3.17 -9.78 0.09
N GLY A 52 4.17 -9.02 0.53
CA GLY A 52 4.93 -9.32 1.74
C GLY A 52 4.01 -9.39 2.97
N GLY A 53 3.12 -8.40 3.13
CA GLY A 53 2.15 -8.34 4.21
C GLY A 53 1.17 -9.50 4.19
N LEU A 54 0.59 -9.81 3.03
CA LEU A 54 -0.29 -10.97 2.84
C LEU A 54 0.39 -12.28 3.24
N LEU A 55 1.65 -12.48 2.81
CA LEU A 55 2.39 -13.69 3.16
C LEU A 55 2.63 -13.80 4.66
N MET A 56 2.99 -12.70 5.34
CA MET A 56 3.19 -12.72 6.78
C MET A 56 1.87 -12.94 7.54
N ILE A 57 0.84 -12.17 7.21
CA ILE A 57 -0.45 -12.21 7.91
C ILE A 57 -1.15 -13.55 7.70
N TYR A 58 -1.29 -14.00 6.45
CA TYR A 58 -2.06 -15.20 6.14
C TYR A 58 -1.21 -16.46 6.07
N GLY A 59 -0.03 -16.39 5.47
CA GLY A 59 0.88 -17.54 5.33
C GLY A 59 1.54 -17.93 6.65
N PHE A 60 2.07 -16.95 7.37
CA PHE A 60 2.75 -17.17 8.67
C PHE A 60 1.89 -16.87 9.89
N LYS A 61 0.61 -16.50 9.70
CA LYS A 61 -0.35 -16.20 10.77
C LYS A 61 0.16 -15.13 11.74
N ARG A 62 0.84 -14.12 11.21
CA ARG A 62 1.35 -12.97 11.97
C ARG A 62 0.23 -11.95 12.27
N PRO A 63 0.37 -11.11 13.32
CA PRO A 63 -0.65 -10.14 13.70
C PRO A 63 -0.97 -9.14 12.59
N ASN A 64 -2.20 -8.61 12.63
CA ASN A 64 -2.67 -7.54 11.76
C ASN A 64 -3.64 -6.63 12.53
N ASP A 65 -3.22 -5.39 12.84
CA ASP A 65 -4.07 -4.41 13.53
C ASP A 65 -4.75 -3.42 12.58
N LEU A 66 -4.62 -3.59 11.26
CA LEU A 66 -5.21 -2.64 10.32
C LEU A 66 -6.74 -2.69 10.38
N LYS A 67 -7.33 -1.59 10.83
CA LYS A 67 -8.79 -1.41 10.85
C LYS A 67 -9.25 -0.54 9.69
N LEU A 68 -9.56 -1.18 8.56
CA LEU A 68 -9.97 -0.51 7.31
C LEU A 68 -11.20 0.41 7.45
N PHE A 69 -12.10 0.11 8.37
CA PHE A 69 -13.36 0.82 8.56
C PHE A 69 -13.49 1.42 9.97
N SER A 70 -12.39 1.94 10.53
CA SER A 70 -12.35 2.48 11.89
C SER A 70 -13.40 3.58 12.17
N PHE A 71 -13.74 4.38 11.16
CA PHE A 71 -14.73 5.47 11.26
C PHE A 71 -16.14 5.06 10.82
N GLY A 72 -16.36 3.79 10.45
CA GLY A 72 -17.57 3.29 9.81
C GLY A 72 -17.46 3.24 8.27
N VAL A 73 -18.16 2.27 7.65
CA VAL A 73 -18.06 2.02 6.20
C VAL A 73 -18.45 3.26 5.39
N LYS A 74 -19.54 3.95 5.76
CA LYS A 74 -20.01 5.14 5.04
C LYS A 74 -18.99 6.27 5.08
N GLN A 75 -18.42 6.54 6.25
CA GLN A 75 -17.40 7.57 6.46
C GLN A 75 -16.11 7.24 5.70
N SER A 76 -15.64 6.00 5.77
CA SER A 76 -14.46 5.56 5.02
C SER A 76 -14.66 5.69 3.51
N VAL A 77 -15.81 5.25 2.98
CA VAL A 77 -16.14 5.40 1.56
C VAL A 77 -16.19 6.87 1.15
N PHE A 78 -16.82 7.72 1.97
CA PHE A 78 -16.86 9.16 1.72
C PHE A 78 -15.45 9.78 1.67
N LEU A 79 -14.57 9.42 2.60
CA LEU A 79 -13.19 9.92 2.63
C LEU A 79 -12.36 9.48 1.41
N VAL A 80 -12.64 8.30 0.85
CA VAL A 80 -12.01 7.84 -0.41
C VAL A 80 -12.59 8.57 -1.62
N LEU A 81 -13.91 8.76 -1.67
CA LEU A 81 -14.60 9.38 -2.79
C LEU A 81 -14.40 10.89 -2.85
N LEU A 82 -14.24 11.56 -1.71
CA LEU A 82 -14.08 13.01 -1.61
C LEU A 82 -12.93 13.55 -2.49
N PRO A 83 -11.68 13.06 -2.38
CA PRO A 83 -10.60 13.54 -3.25
C PRO A 83 -10.86 13.20 -4.73
N ILE A 84 -11.46 12.06 -5.05
CA ILE A 84 -11.79 11.69 -6.44
C ILE A 84 -12.81 12.68 -7.02
N GLY A 85 -13.87 12.98 -6.26
CA GLY A 85 -14.92 13.92 -6.65
C GLY A 85 -14.37 15.34 -6.84
N LEU A 86 -13.55 15.83 -5.92
CA LEU A 86 -12.93 17.15 -6.02
C LEU A 86 -12.06 17.27 -7.28
N PHE A 87 -11.21 16.28 -7.56
CA PHE A 87 -10.38 16.31 -8.78
C PHE A 87 -11.20 16.11 -10.06
N THR A 88 -12.35 15.45 -9.99
CA THR A 88 -13.31 15.38 -11.12
C THR A 88 -13.88 16.76 -11.42
N LEU A 89 -14.30 17.50 -10.39
CA LEU A 89 -14.79 18.87 -10.55
C LEU A 89 -13.73 19.79 -11.15
N VAL A 90 -12.47 19.70 -10.68
CA VAL A 90 -11.36 20.46 -11.27
C VAL A 90 -11.19 20.14 -12.76
N GLY A 91 -11.31 18.87 -13.16
CA GLY A 91 -11.30 18.45 -14.56
C GLY A 91 -12.41 19.09 -15.39
N ILE A 92 -13.65 19.07 -14.88
CA ILE A 92 -14.82 19.67 -15.54
C ILE A 92 -14.68 21.19 -15.66
N PHE A 93 -14.17 21.89 -14.64
CA PHE A 93 -14.00 23.34 -14.70
C PHE A 93 -12.81 23.78 -15.60
N ASN A 94 -11.95 22.85 -16.01
CA ASN A 94 -10.78 23.12 -16.85
C ASN A 94 -10.82 22.35 -18.18
N ILE A 95 -12.02 22.15 -18.74
CA ILE A 95 -12.22 21.48 -20.04
C ILE A 95 -11.31 22.11 -21.12
N GLY A 96 -10.63 21.26 -21.89
CA GLY A 96 -9.66 21.66 -22.92
C GLY A 96 -8.19 21.61 -22.46
N LYS A 97 -7.92 21.40 -21.17
CA LYS A 97 -6.57 21.13 -20.66
C LYS A 97 -6.40 19.64 -20.33
N PRO A 98 -5.64 18.87 -21.13
CA PRO A 98 -5.60 17.40 -21.02
C PRO A 98 -5.15 16.89 -19.65
N TYR A 99 -4.26 17.61 -18.96
CA TYR A 99 -3.77 17.23 -17.63
C TYR A 99 -4.86 17.10 -16.56
N TYR A 100 -5.91 17.94 -16.62
CA TYR A 100 -6.94 17.97 -15.58
C TYR A 100 -8.05 16.93 -15.80
N ILE A 101 -8.20 16.43 -17.04
CA ILE A 101 -9.19 15.41 -17.39
C ILE A 101 -8.81 14.05 -16.77
N ASP A 102 -7.52 13.75 -16.70
CA ASP A 102 -7.02 12.50 -16.10
C ASP A 102 -6.88 12.54 -14.56
N GLY A 103 -7.14 13.70 -13.94
CA GLY A 103 -7.00 13.92 -12.50
C GLY A 103 -7.67 12.85 -11.62
N PRO A 104 -8.94 12.47 -11.86
CA PRO A 104 -9.62 11.43 -11.09
C PRO A 104 -8.92 10.06 -11.16
N LYS A 105 -8.43 9.68 -12.35
CA LYS A 105 -7.72 8.42 -12.57
C LYS A 105 -6.40 8.40 -11.80
N ILE A 106 -5.66 9.51 -11.81
CA ILE A 106 -4.40 9.67 -11.08
C ILE A 106 -4.64 9.56 -9.57
N VAL A 107 -5.64 10.29 -9.04
CA VAL A 107 -5.98 10.27 -7.61
C VAL A 107 -6.41 8.88 -7.17
N PHE A 108 -7.24 8.21 -7.95
CA PHE A 108 -7.64 6.84 -7.64
C PHE A 108 -6.44 5.88 -7.62
N GLY A 109 -5.52 6.01 -8.59
CA GLY A 109 -4.28 5.25 -8.64
C GLY A 109 -3.40 5.48 -7.41
N ALA A 110 -3.27 6.73 -6.95
CA ALA A 110 -2.53 7.09 -5.75
C ALA A 110 -3.17 6.52 -4.47
N ILE A 111 -4.50 6.57 -4.35
CA ILE A 111 -5.22 5.96 -3.23
C ILE A 111 -5.01 4.45 -3.19
N LEU A 112 -5.13 3.78 -4.34
CA LEU A 112 -4.95 2.34 -4.43
C LEU A 112 -3.50 1.93 -4.14
N TYR A 113 -2.52 2.66 -4.68
CA TYR A 113 -1.10 2.49 -4.33
C TYR A 113 -0.88 2.64 -2.82
N GLY A 114 -1.37 3.72 -2.22
CA GLY A 114 -1.23 3.98 -0.79
C GLY A 114 -1.88 2.88 0.05
N PHE A 115 -3.06 2.41 -0.34
CA PHE A 115 -3.72 1.29 0.33
C PHE A 115 -2.88 0.01 0.32
N LEU A 116 -2.28 -0.34 -0.82
CA LEU A 116 -1.42 -1.52 -0.95
C LEU A 116 -0.19 -1.42 -0.04
N GLU A 117 0.44 -0.24 0.01
CA GLU A 117 1.57 0.01 0.91
C GLU A 117 1.15 -0.07 2.37
N GLU A 118 0.07 0.61 2.75
CA GLU A 118 -0.41 0.70 4.12
C GLU A 118 -0.82 -0.68 4.68
N TYR A 119 -1.32 -1.58 3.83
CA TYR A 119 -1.65 -2.93 4.25
C TYR A 119 -0.43 -3.72 4.75
N GLY A 120 0.72 -3.59 4.08
CA GLY A 120 1.97 -4.22 4.52
C GLY A 120 2.60 -3.49 5.71
N TRP A 121 2.74 -2.16 5.61
CA TRP A 121 3.46 -1.36 6.60
C TRP A 121 2.69 -1.22 7.91
N ARG A 122 1.44 -0.75 7.88
CA ARG A 122 0.64 -0.57 9.10
C ARG A 122 -0.09 -1.82 9.53
N GLY A 123 -0.50 -2.66 8.58
CA GLY A 123 -1.18 -3.91 8.90
C GLY A 123 -0.24 -4.92 9.53
N TYR A 124 0.84 -5.27 8.84
CA TYR A 124 1.78 -6.26 9.36
C TYR A 124 2.91 -5.63 10.19
N LEU A 125 3.76 -4.80 9.58
CA LEU A 125 5.03 -4.41 10.20
C LEU A 125 4.82 -3.64 11.51
N GLN A 126 3.92 -2.67 11.53
CA GLN A 126 3.63 -1.89 12.73
C GLN A 126 3.06 -2.78 13.85
N SER A 127 2.18 -3.73 13.52
CA SER A 127 1.64 -4.68 14.50
C SER A 127 2.72 -5.58 15.10
N GLU A 128 3.64 -6.06 14.28
CA GLU A 128 4.75 -6.88 14.75
C GLU A 128 5.73 -6.10 15.65
N LEU A 129 5.95 -4.81 15.34
CA LEU A 129 6.85 -3.92 16.08
C LEU A 129 6.28 -3.41 17.42
N LYS A 130 4.96 -3.18 17.53
CA LYS A 130 4.34 -2.69 18.78
C LYS A 130 4.67 -3.57 19.99
N ASP A 131 4.76 -4.86 19.77
CA ASP A 131 5.07 -5.82 20.83
C ASP A 131 6.56 -5.89 21.17
N LEU A 132 7.45 -5.40 20.30
CA LEU A 132 8.90 -5.36 20.56
C LEU A 132 9.26 -4.22 21.53
N THR A 133 8.48 -3.15 21.57
CA THR A 133 8.70 -1.98 22.45
C THR A 133 8.51 -2.25 23.95
N SER A 134 8.08 -3.45 24.37
CA SER A 134 8.07 -3.84 25.79
C SER A 134 9.48 -4.00 26.40
N PHE A 135 10.55 -3.81 25.63
CA PHE A 135 11.93 -3.93 26.08
C PHE A 135 12.43 -2.79 26.99
N TYR A 136 11.65 -1.72 27.19
CA TYR A 136 12.08 -0.53 27.96
C TYR A 136 11.15 -0.16 29.13
N LYS A 137 10.49 -1.15 29.76
CA LYS A 137 9.76 -0.98 31.02
C LYS A 137 10.26 -1.94 32.08
#